data_AF-A0A547Q6G3-F1
#
_entry.id   AF-A0A547Q6G3-F1
#
_cell.length_a   1.000
_cell.length_b   1.000
_cell.length_c   1.000
_cell.angle_alpha   90.00
_cell.angle_beta   90.00
_cell.angle_gamma   90.00
#
_symmetry.space_group_name_H-M   'P 1'
#
loop_
_entity.id
_entity.type
_entity.pdbx_description
1 polymer ?
#
loop_
_entity_poly.entity_id
_entity_poly.type
_entity_poly.pdbx_seq_one_letter_code
_entity_poly.pdbx_strand_id
1 'polypeptide(L)' 'MKKIALAAALTVAATGAFAGGYVEPAPVAEPVVVVEENTSSSSATIPLLVLAVIAAVAVAAD' A
#
# COMPACT_ATOMS: atom_id res chain seq x y z
N MET A 1 -14.04 21.30 14.26
CA MET A 1 -14.70 19.98 14.31
C MET A 1 -14.87 19.31 12.94
N LYS A 2 -15.14 20.04 11.84
CA LYS A 2 -15.27 19.44 10.50
C LYS A 2 -13.96 18.83 9.94
N LYS A 3 -12.81 19.42 10.29
CA LYS A 3 -11.48 18.94 9.85
C LYS A 3 -11.11 17.57 10.43
N ILE A 4 -11.48 17.32 11.70
CA ILE A 4 -11.24 16.03 12.37
C ILE A 4 -12.15 14.95 11.79
N ALA A 5 -13.40 15.29 11.47
CA ALA A 5 -14.32 14.34 10.83
C ALA A 5 -13.81 13.90 9.44
N LEU A 6 -13.27 14.83 8.64
CA LEU A 6 -12.71 14.51 7.32
C LEU A 6 -11.42 13.68 7.43
N ALA A 7 -10.53 14.04 8.37
CA ALA A 7 -9.33 13.25 8.62
C ALA A 7 -9.65 11.82 9.08
N ALA A 8 -10.62 11.66 9.99
CA ALA A 8 -11.05 10.35 10.46
C ALA A 8 -11.67 9.50 9.33
N ALA A 9 -12.50 10.11 8.48
CA ALA A 9 -13.10 9.42 7.32
C ALA A 9 -12.03 8.97 6.32
N LEU A 10 -11.02 9.80 6.05
CA LEU A 10 -9.91 9.46 5.16
C LEU A 10 -9.07 8.31 5.72
N THR A 11 -8.74 8.33 7.01
CA THR A 11 -7.96 7.27 7.67
C THR A 11 -8.70 5.94 7.63
N VAL A 12 -10.02 5.92 7.91
CA VAL A 12 -10.82 4.69 7.84
C VAL A 12 -10.88 4.16 6.40
N ALA A 13 -11.11 5.01 5.41
CA ALA A 13 -11.14 4.61 4.00
C ALA A 13 -9.78 4.05 3.51
N ALA A 14 -8.66 4.55 4.03
CA ALA A 14 -7.32 4.09 3.68
C ALA A 14 -6.95 2.70 4.25
N THR A 15 -7.77 2.11 5.13
CA THR A 15 -7.48 0.82 5.78
C THR A 15 -7.23 -0.33 4.78
N GLY A 16 -7.83 -0.27 3.58
CA GLY A 16 -7.61 -1.28 2.52
C GLY A 16 -6.34 -1.08 1.68
N ALA A 17 -5.62 0.02 1.85
CA ALA A 17 -4.38 0.31 1.12
C ALA A 17 -3.11 -0.21 1.83
N PHE A 18 -3.25 -0.79 3.04
CA PHE A 18 -2.14 -1.43 3.75
C PHE A 18 -1.83 -2.80 3.13
N ALA A 19 -0.55 -3.06 2.86
CA ALA A 19 -0.03 -4.24 2.16
C ALA A 19 -0.22 -5.60 2.89
N GLY A 20 -1.04 -5.67 3.94
CA GLY A 20 -1.25 -6.87 4.77
C GLY A 20 -2.23 -7.92 4.20
N GLY A 21 -2.65 -7.77 2.94
CA GLY A 21 -3.69 -8.60 2.31
C GLY A 21 -3.21 -9.91 1.68
N TYR A 22 -2.19 -10.57 2.23
CA TYR A 22 -1.82 -11.92 1.79
C TYR A 22 -2.78 -12.94 2.41
N VAL A 23 -3.66 -13.51 1.59
CA VAL A 23 -4.59 -14.58 1.99
C VAL A 23 -4.05 -15.90 1.46
N GLU A 24 -3.82 -16.81 2.41
CA GLU A 24 -3.44 -18.22 2.33
C GLU A 24 -2.68 -18.70 1.07
N PRO A 25 -1.40 -19.13 1.22
CA PRO A 25 -0.77 -19.95 0.19
C PRO A 25 -1.57 -21.25 0.09
N ALA A 26 -2.12 -21.52 -1.10
CA ALA A 26 -2.69 -22.80 -1.47
C ALA A 26 -1.74 -23.95 -1.06
N PRO A 27 -2.27 -25.14 -0.71
CA PRO A 27 -1.53 -26.23 -0.08
C PRO A 27 -0.19 -26.48 -0.76
N VAL A 28 0.87 -26.54 0.06
CA VAL A 28 2.26 -26.72 -0.37
C VAL A 28 2.36 -27.97 -1.25
N ALA A 29 2.32 -27.77 -2.57
CA ALA A 29 2.68 -28.79 -3.53
C ALA A 29 4.17 -29.10 -3.34
N GLU A 30 4.49 -30.40 -3.44
CA GLU A 30 5.83 -30.99 -3.44
C GLU A 30 6.87 -30.05 -4.06
N PRO A 31 8.11 -29.92 -3.53
CA PRO A 31 9.02 -28.84 -3.88
C PRO A 31 9.33 -28.80 -5.38
N VAL A 32 8.51 -28.06 -6.13
CA VAL A 32 8.80 -27.64 -7.49
C VAL A 32 10.01 -26.74 -7.35
N VAL A 33 11.08 -27.10 -8.06
CA VAL A 33 12.30 -26.31 -8.23
C VAL A 33 11.96 -24.83 -8.07
N VAL A 34 12.48 -24.18 -7.03
CA VAL A 34 12.20 -22.79 -6.67
C VAL A 34 12.53 -21.92 -7.89
N VAL A 35 11.53 -21.69 -8.75
CA VAL A 35 11.55 -20.58 -9.68
C VAL A 35 11.37 -19.41 -8.75
N GLU A 36 12.40 -18.58 -8.61
CA GLU A 36 12.28 -17.33 -7.89
C GLU A 36 11.12 -16.55 -8.51
N GLU A 37 9.94 -16.60 -7.87
CA GLU A 37 8.90 -15.63 -8.15
C GLU A 37 9.51 -14.30 -7.76
N ASN A 38 9.86 -13.54 -8.80
CA ASN A 38 10.41 -12.21 -8.68
C ASN A 38 9.50 -11.41 -7.77
N THR A 39 9.87 -11.30 -6.49
CA THR A 39 9.08 -10.62 -5.46
C THR A 39 8.97 -9.19 -5.93
N SER A 40 7.81 -8.86 -6.49
CA SER A 40 7.68 -7.71 -7.36
C SER A 40 7.93 -6.45 -6.53
N SER A 41 9.07 -5.80 -6.76
CA SER A 41 9.45 -4.53 -6.10
C SER A 41 8.48 -3.39 -6.43
N SER A 42 7.49 -3.64 -7.29
CA SER A 42 6.39 -2.72 -7.62
C SER A 42 5.46 -2.44 -6.44
N SER A 43 5.40 -3.30 -5.40
CA SER A 43 4.55 -3.07 -4.22
C SER A 43 4.90 -1.80 -3.44
N ALA A 44 6.17 -1.37 -3.47
CA ALA A 44 6.63 -0.13 -2.82
C ALA A 44 6.57 1.10 -3.75
N THR A 45 6.57 0.90 -5.07
CA THR A 45 6.64 2.02 -6.04
C THR A 45 5.39 2.89 -6.02
N ILE A 46 4.21 2.29 -5.96
CA ILE A 46 2.93 3.01 -5.91
C ILE A 46 2.79 3.83 -4.62
N PRO A 47 2.99 3.28 -3.40
CA PRO A 47 2.89 4.09 -2.19
C PRO A 47 3.93 5.21 -2.12
N LEU A 48 5.17 4.99 -2.61
CA LEU A 48 6.18 6.06 -2.68
C LEU A 48 5.78 7.19 -3.62
N LEU A 49 5.20 6.87 -4.79
CA LEU A 49 4.73 7.86 -5.75
C LEU A 49 3.57 8.70 -5.19
N VAL A 50 2.61 8.04 -4.51
CA VAL A 50 1.52 8.74 -3.82
C VAL A 50 2.07 9.68 -2.74
N LEU A 51 3.07 9.23 -1.96
CA LEU A 51 3.70 10.07 -0.94
C LEU A 51 4.43 11.28 -1.53
N ALA A 52 5.11 11.10 -2.67
CA ALA A 52 5.78 12.19 -3.38
C ALA A 52 4.79 13.24 -3.89
N VAL A 53 3.63 12.83 -4.41
CA VAL A 53 2.56 13.76 -4.84
C VAL A 53 2.00 14.53 -3.64
N ILE A 54 1.74 13.87 -2.52
CA ILE A 54 1.26 14.53 -1.30
C ILE A 54 2.29 15.56 -0.81
N ALA A 55 3.58 15.19 -0.78
CA ALA A 55 4.65 16.09 -0.38
C ALA A 55 4.78 17.31 -1.31
N ALA A 56 4.67 17.12 -2.63
CA ALA A 56 4.71 18.20 -3.61
C ALA A 56 3.54 19.18 -3.42
N VAL A 57 2.32 18.67 -3.21
CA VAL A 57 1.14 19.50 -2.92
C VAL A 57 1.30 20.24 -1.60
N ALA A 58 1.85 19.59 -0.56
CA ALA A 58 2.07 20.22 0.74
C ALA A 58 3.08 21.37 0.68
N VAL A 59 4.14 21.24 -0.12
CA VAL A 59 5.15 22.31 -0.33
C VAL A 59 4.60 23.45 -1.20
N ALA A 60 3.75 23.14 -2.19
CA ALA A 60 3.16 24.15 -3.08
C ALA A 60 1.97 24.92 -2.47
N ALA A 61 1.46 24.48 -1.32
CA ALA A 61 0.28 25.04 -0.66
C ALA A 61 0.61 26.00 0.51
N ASP A 62 1.90 26.31 0.73
CA ASP A 62 2.38 27.40 1.60
C ASP A 62 2.36 28.75 0.88
#